data_AF-A0A2Z5EGM8-F1
#
_entry.id   AF-A0A2Z5EGM8-F1
#
_cell.length_a   1.000
_cell.length_b   1.000
_cell.length_c   1.000
_cell.angle_alpha   90.00
_cell.angle_beta   90.00
_cell.angle_gamma   90.00
#
_symmetry.space_group_name_H-M   'P 1'
#
loop_
_entity.id
_entity.type
_entity.pdbx_description
1 polymer ?
#
loop_
_entity_poly.entity_id
_entity_poly.type
_entity_poly.pdbx_seq_one_letter_code
_entity_poly.pdbx_strand_id
1 'polypeptide(L)'
;MTGAGTAKPNNSAAGCGILAVILIVVIAIAQCSSAQKSEQQQAAANFTSQTSEAIASAAPPAVAPLEALSIKSAAKDFRRVYTADALAGAMIFSQNCYEGLAHEFSWARLDECGAFDVMAVQKLDADPGNTSSEAAYFESETAAGRYLAAVISAGENPDAADQRLAELQTRSAALAPRVIVPQSEPIQAPETDTNQEDEAGWKGQA
;
A
#
# COMPACT_ATOMS: atom_id res chain seq x y z
N MET A 1 58.47 -39.01 40.31
CA MET A 1 58.22 -40.40 39.90
C MET A 1 57.18 -40.36 38.78
N THR A 2 57.65 -40.67 37.58
CA THR A 2 56.98 -41.43 36.50
C THR A 2 55.45 -41.52 36.45
N GLY A 3 54.90 -41.28 35.25
CA GLY A 3 53.72 -42.01 34.76
C GLY A 3 52.83 -41.26 33.77
N ALA A 4 53.15 -41.35 32.48
CA ALA A 4 52.25 -41.00 31.38
C ALA A 4 51.20 -42.11 31.15
N GLY A 5 50.03 -41.72 30.64
CA GLY A 5 49.00 -42.63 30.15
C GLY A 5 48.09 -41.94 29.13
N THR A 6 48.46 -42.06 27.85
CA THR A 6 47.68 -41.64 26.69
C THR A 6 46.49 -42.58 26.45
N ALA A 7 45.31 -42.02 26.19
CA ALA A 7 44.20 -42.75 25.57
C ALA A 7 43.77 -42.04 24.27
N LYS A 8 43.74 -42.80 23.17
CA LYS A 8 43.18 -42.43 21.86
C LYS A 8 41.87 -43.21 21.69
N PRO A 9 40.76 -42.55 21.32
CA PRO A 9 40.03 -42.97 20.11
C PRO A 9 39.42 -41.75 19.36
N ASN A 10 39.66 -41.59 18.05
CA ASN A 10 38.90 -42.12 16.90
C ASN A 10 37.83 -41.14 16.40
N ASN A 11 37.93 -40.85 15.10
CA ASN A 11 37.09 -39.94 14.33
C ASN A 11 35.60 -40.25 14.44
N SER A 12 34.79 -39.20 14.63
CA SER A 12 33.41 -39.11 14.13
C SER A 12 33.09 -37.63 13.82
N ALA A 13 33.79 -37.14 12.80
CA ALA A 13 33.47 -35.91 12.10
C ALA A 13 32.30 -36.17 11.15
N ALA A 14 31.06 -35.93 11.60
CA ALA A 14 29.89 -35.90 10.71
C ALA A 14 28.66 -35.16 11.28
N GLY A 15 28.66 -34.74 12.55
CA GLY A 15 27.46 -34.15 13.19
C GLY A 15 27.47 -32.63 13.39
N CYS A 16 28.64 -31.99 13.46
CA CYS A 16 28.73 -30.54 13.75
C CYS A 16 28.70 -29.64 12.51
N GLY A 17 28.93 -30.19 11.31
CA GLY A 17 28.95 -29.39 10.07
C GLY A 17 27.56 -28.94 9.63
N ILE A 18 26.54 -29.80 9.79
CA ILE A 18 25.18 -29.49 9.34
C ILE A 18 24.54 -28.43 10.24
N LEU A 19 24.75 -28.49 11.57
CA LEU A 19 24.25 -27.46 12.48
C LEU A 19 24.94 -26.11 12.26
N ALA A 20 26.25 -26.08 12.02
CA ALA A 20 26.96 -24.84 11.71
C ALA A 20 26.53 -24.24 10.36
N VAL A 21 26.31 -25.06 9.33
CA VAL A 21 25.82 -24.60 8.03
C VAL A 21 24.36 -24.15 8.11
N ILE A 22 23.48 -24.84 8.86
CA ILE A 22 22.10 -24.38 9.10
C ILE A 22 22.11 -23.06 9.88
N LEU A 23 22.94 -22.89 10.91
CA LEU A 23 23.02 -21.62 11.64
C LEU A 23 23.53 -20.47 10.77
N ILE A 24 24.54 -20.73 9.94
CA ILE A 24 25.10 -19.72 9.02
C ILE A 24 24.11 -19.39 7.90
N VAL A 25 23.36 -20.38 7.39
CA VAL A 25 22.28 -20.16 6.41
C VAL A 25 21.12 -19.40 7.04
N VAL A 26 20.73 -19.68 8.29
CA VAL A 26 19.69 -18.90 9.01
C VAL A 26 20.15 -17.45 9.27
N ILE A 27 21.43 -17.24 9.59
CA ILE A 27 21.99 -15.88 9.77
C ILE A 27 22.14 -15.14 8.42
N ALA A 28 22.49 -15.84 7.34
CA ALA A 28 22.58 -15.26 6.00
C ALA A 28 21.19 -14.94 5.42
N ILE A 29 20.15 -15.72 5.74
CA ILE A 29 18.76 -15.41 5.36
C ILE A 29 18.23 -14.22 6.18
N ALA A 30 18.62 -14.07 7.45
CA ALA A 30 18.23 -12.92 8.27
C ALA A 30 18.80 -11.57 7.78
N GLN A 31 19.93 -11.58 7.05
CA GLN A 31 20.56 -10.38 6.50
C GLN A 31 20.11 -10.05 5.06
N CYS A 32 19.38 -10.93 4.39
CA CYS A 32 18.90 -10.72 3.03
C CYS A 32 17.44 -10.22 2.94
N SER A 33 16.79 -9.91 4.06
CA SER A 33 15.38 -9.46 4.08
C SER A 33 15.12 -8.15 4.82
N SER A 34 16.16 -7.47 5.30
CA SER A 34 16.02 -6.08 5.74
C SER A 34 15.95 -5.19 4.51
N ALA A 35 14.78 -5.17 3.85
CA ALA A 35 14.39 -4.00 3.08
C ALA A 35 14.57 -2.80 4.02
N GLN A 36 15.59 -1.98 3.78
CA GLN A 36 15.74 -0.71 4.49
C GLN A 36 14.47 0.07 4.20
N LYS A 37 13.53 0.09 5.16
CA LYS A 37 12.42 1.03 5.13
C LYS A 37 13.03 2.41 5.00
N SER A 38 12.55 3.19 4.05
CA SER A 38 12.99 4.58 3.93
C SER A 38 12.68 5.32 5.25
N GLU A 39 13.43 6.37 5.56
CA GLU A 39 13.19 7.19 6.77
C GLU A 39 11.73 7.64 6.86
N GLN A 40 11.11 7.94 5.72
CA GLN A 40 9.69 8.28 5.59
C GLN A 40 8.75 7.12 5.94
N GLN A 41 9.02 5.91 5.45
CA GLN A 41 8.23 4.72 5.81
C GLN A 41 8.35 4.40 7.30
N GLN A 42 9.53 4.62 7.91
CA GLN A 42 9.71 4.45 9.34
C GLN A 42 8.95 5.52 10.14
N ALA A 43 8.99 6.79 9.71
CA ALA A 43 8.23 7.87 10.33
C ALA A 43 6.71 7.60 10.28
N ALA A 44 6.19 7.17 9.12
CA ALA A 44 4.79 6.82 8.96
C ALA A 44 4.38 5.64 9.86
N ALA A 45 5.23 4.61 9.96
CA ALA A 45 4.97 3.47 10.85
C ALA A 45 4.95 3.88 12.34
N ASN A 46 5.89 4.74 12.76
CA ASN A 46 5.93 5.26 14.12
C ASN A 46 4.69 6.10 14.44
N PHE A 47 4.27 6.96 13.50
CA PHE A 47 3.05 7.76 13.62
C PHE A 47 1.81 6.88 13.80
N THR A 48 1.67 5.85 12.96
CA THR A 48 0.58 4.87 13.07
C THR A 48 0.58 4.19 14.44
N SER A 49 1.73 3.69 14.91
CA SER A 49 1.83 3.04 16.23
C SER A 49 1.40 3.96 17.36
N GLN A 50 1.94 5.19 17.40
CA GLN A 50 1.63 6.17 18.45
C GLN A 50 0.15 6.55 18.46
N THR A 51 -0.44 6.78 17.28
CA THR A 51 -1.86 7.12 17.16
C THR A 51 -2.74 5.96 17.61
N SER A 52 -2.44 4.74 17.16
CA SER A 52 -3.18 3.54 17.53
C SER A 52 -3.12 3.23 19.02
N GLU A 53 -1.96 3.41 19.65
CA GLU A 53 -1.81 3.27 21.11
C GLU A 53 -2.66 4.30 21.86
N ALA A 54 -2.68 5.55 21.39
CA ALA A 54 -3.49 6.59 21.99
C ALA A 54 -5.00 6.32 21.84
N ILE A 55 -5.46 5.87 20.66
CA ILE A 55 -6.85 5.45 20.44
C ILE A 55 -7.23 4.30 21.39
N ALA A 56 -6.37 3.29 21.52
CA ALA A 56 -6.62 2.13 22.39
C ALA A 56 -6.65 2.48 23.89
N SER A 57 -6.07 3.61 24.29
CA SER A 57 -6.05 4.07 25.68
C SER A 57 -7.39 4.68 26.15
N ALA A 58 -8.26 5.07 25.21
CA ALA A 58 -9.61 5.52 25.48
C ALA A 58 -10.58 4.32 25.53
N ALA A 59 -11.62 4.38 26.37
CA ALA A 59 -12.66 3.36 26.35
C ALA A 59 -13.33 3.35 24.95
N PRO A 60 -13.26 2.24 24.20
CA PRO A 60 -13.72 2.25 22.82
C PRO A 60 -15.24 2.43 22.77
N PRO A 61 -15.76 3.36 21.95
CA PRO A 61 -17.20 3.46 21.77
C PRO A 61 -17.73 2.21 21.06
N ALA A 62 -19.04 1.98 21.17
CA ALA A 62 -19.68 0.93 20.39
C ALA A 62 -19.36 1.12 18.89
N VAL A 63 -19.02 0.02 18.22
CA VAL A 63 -18.76 -0.02 16.78
C VAL A 63 -19.96 0.56 16.03
N ALA A 64 -19.73 1.60 15.24
CA ALA A 64 -20.73 2.22 14.39
C ALA A 64 -20.55 1.79 12.93
N PRO A 65 -21.62 1.73 12.11
CA PRO A 65 -21.51 1.42 10.69
C PRO A 65 -20.70 2.50 9.94
N LEU A 66 -20.23 2.16 8.74
CA LEU A 66 -19.49 3.07 7.88
C LEU A 66 -20.35 4.29 7.45
N GLU A 67 -19.87 5.49 7.77
CA GLU A 67 -20.64 6.73 7.68
C GLU A 67 -20.46 7.43 6.32
N ALA A 68 -21.53 7.51 5.52
CA ALA A 68 -21.46 7.97 4.14
C ALA A 68 -21.23 9.49 3.99
N LEU A 69 -21.68 10.32 4.94
CA LEU A 69 -21.46 11.76 4.91
C LEU A 69 -20.00 12.12 5.17
N SER A 70 -19.30 11.34 5.99
CA SER A 70 -17.89 11.49 6.34
C SER A 70 -17.01 11.20 5.13
N ILE A 71 -17.34 10.16 4.35
CA ILE A 71 -16.67 9.87 3.07
C ILE A 71 -16.90 11.02 2.06
N LYS A 72 -18.10 11.62 2.03
CA LYS A 72 -18.38 12.79 1.18
C LYS A 72 -17.64 14.04 1.65
N SER A 73 -17.52 14.24 2.97
CA SER A 73 -16.73 15.32 3.58
C SER A 73 -15.27 15.19 3.18
N ALA A 74 -14.70 13.99 3.32
CA ALA A 74 -13.35 13.66 2.90
C ALA A 74 -13.10 14.01 1.43
N ALA A 75 -14.04 13.74 0.52
CA ALA A 75 -13.89 14.11 -0.90
C ALA A 75 -13.79 15.63 -1.12
N LYS A 76 -14.58 16.42 -0.39
CA LYS A 76 -14.53 17.88 -0.44
C LYS A 76 -13.21 18.39 0.12
N ASP A 77 -12.78 17.84 1.24
CA ASP A 77 -11.56 18.23 1.92
C ASP A 77 -10.32 17.84 1.14
N PHE A 78 -10.28 16.63 0.60
CA PHE A 78 -9.21 16.16 -0.28
C PHE A 78 -9.04 17.10 -1.48
N ARG A 79 -10.13 17.44 -2.18
CA ARG A 79 -10.05 18.37 -3.31
C ARG A 79 -9.49 19.72 -2.89
N ARG A 80 -9.97 20.28 -1.76
CA ARG A 80 -9.52 21.58 -1.25
C ARG A 80 -8.03 21.56 -0.89
N VAL A 81 -7.62 20.57 -0.10
CA VAL A 81 -6.25 20.44 0.41
C VAL A 81 -5.28 20.14 -0.73
N TYR A 82 -5.59 19.15 -1.56
CA TYR A 82 -4.71 18.75 -2.67
C TYR A 82 -4.56 19.85 -3.72
N THR A 83 -5.61 20.65 -3.98
CA THR A 83 -5.49 21.80 -4.90
C THR A 83 -4.60 22.90 -4.34
N ALA A 84 -4.57 23.06 -3.00
CA ALA A 84 -3.78 24.11 -2.36
C ALA A 84 -2.29 23.76 -2.28
N ASP A 85 -1.95 22.50 -1.93
CA ASP A 85 -0.57 22.13 -1.59
C ASP A 85 -0.23 20.66 -1.95
N ALA A 86 -0.96 20.09 -2.92
CA ALA A 86 -0.74 18.73 -3.44
C ALA A 86 -0.58 17.67 -2.32
N LEU A 87 0.42 16.78 -2.45
CA LEU A 87 0.67 15.70 -1.49
C LEU A 87 1.19 16.20 -0.13
N ALA A 88 1.90 17.33 -0.09
CA ALA A 88 2.37 17.92 1.17
C ALA A 88 1.21 18.34 2.06
N GLY A 89 0.26 19.10 1.50
CA GLY A 89 -0.97 19.45 2.21
C GLY A 89 -1.80 18.24 2.60
N ALA A 90 -1.89 17.24 1.69
CA ALA A 90 -2.65 16.02 1.96
C ALA A 90 -2.07 15.25 3.14
N MET A 91 -0.75 15.10 3.21
CA MET A 91 -0.06 14.42 4.30
C MET A 91 -0.33 15.11 5.63
N ILE A 92 -0.20 16.44 5.68
CA ILE A 92 -0.48 17.22 6.89
C ILE A 92 -1.93 17.06 7.33
N PHE A 93 -2.89 17.11 6.39
CA PHE A 93 -4.30 16.88 6.73
C PHE A 93 -4.52 15.49 7.32
N SER A 94 -3.97 14.44 6.68
CA SER A 94 -4.10 13.06 7.14
C SER A 94 -3.52 12.89 8.56
N GLN A 95 -2.30 13.37 8.80
CA GLN A 95 -1.66 13.31 10.11
C GLN A 95 -2.51 13.99 11.20
N ASN A 96 -2.97 15.22 10.95
CA ASN A 96 -3.84 15.93 11.89
C ASN A 96 -5.21 15.24 12.08
N CYS A 97 -5.74 14.60 11.03
CA CYS A 97 -6.99 13.87 11.10
C CYS A 97 -6.89 12.68 12.06
N TYR A 98 -5.83 11.88 11.92
CA TYR A 98 -5.55 10.73 12.75
C TYR A 98 -5.11 11.11 14.18
N GLU A 99 -4.30 12.15 14.33
CA GLU A 99 -3.96 12.70 15.66
C GLU A 99 -5.22 13.18 16.40
N GLY A 100 -6.17 13.79 15.69
CA GLY A 100 -7.46 14.15 16.27
C GLY A 100 -8.23 12.96 16.89
N LEU A 101 -8.11 11.77 16.31
CA LEU A 101 -8.74 10.54 16.85
C LEU A 101 -8.11 10.08 18.17
N ALA A 102 -6.84 10.39 18.40
CA ALA A 102 -6.17 10.10 19.66
C ALA A 102 -6.72 10.96 20.82
N HIS A 103 -7.29 12.13 20.52
CA HIS A 103 -7.87 13.03 21.50
C HIS A 103 -9.36 12.80 21.71
N GLU A 104 -10.12 12.68 20.62
CA GLU A 104 -11.56 12.47 20.64
C GLU A 104 -11.95 11.51 19.51
N PHE A 105 -12.00 10.22 19.84
CA PHE A 105 -12.33 9.20 18.87
C PHE A 105 -13.81 9.24 18.47
N SER A 106 -14.07 9.20 17.16
CA SER A 106 -15.38 8.83 16.62
C SER A 106 -15.22 8.03 15.33
N TRP A 107 -16.12 7.07 15.12
CA TRP A 107 -16.15 6.26 13.90
C TRP A 107 -16.32 7.11 12.63
N ALA A 108 -17.15 8.15 12.69
CA ALA A 108 -17.35 9.08 11.58
C ALA A 108 -16.05 9.79 11.19
N ARG A 109 -15.30 10.31 12.18
CA ARG A 109 -14.01 10.94 11.92
C ARG A 109 -12.98 9.95 11.38
N LEU A 110 -12.96 8.72 11.89
CA LEU A 110 -12.08 7.67 11.37
C LEU A 110 -12.37 7.36 9.90
N ASP A 111 -13.65 7.24 9.54
CA ASP A 111 -14.07 7.01 8.16
C ASP A 111 -13.71 8.18 7.25
N GLU A 112 -13.79 9.42 7.75
CA GLU A 112 -13.32 10.62 7.03
C GLU A 112 -11.81 10.57 6.77
N CYS A 113 -11.00 10.26 7.80
CA CYS A 113 -9.54 10.16 7.66
C CYS A 113 -9.14 9.07 6.66
N GLY A 114 -9.75 7.88 6.78
CA GLY A 114 -9.49 6.77 5.88
C GLY A 114 -9.95 7.06 4.44
N ALA A 115 -11.13 7.66 4.25
CA ALA A 115 -11.61 8.03 2.92
C ALA A 115 -10.69 9.06 2.26
N PHE A 116 -10.20 10.03 3.02
CA PHE A 116 -9.25 11.02 2.54
C PHE A 116 -7.96 10.35 2.06
N ASP A 117 -7.42 9.43 2.86
CA ASP A 117 -6.22 8.66 2.52
C ASP A 117 -6.43 7.84 1.24
N VAL A 118 -7.54 7.12 1.11
CA VAL A 118 -7.87 6.36 -0.11
C VAL A 118 -7.88 7.26 -1.35
N MET A 119 -8.40 8.48 -1.25
CA MET A 119 -8.40 9.41 -2.39
C MET A 119 -7.00 9.91 -2.72
N ALA A 120 -6.14 10.10 -1.72
CA ALA A 120 -4.73 10.41 -1.93
C ALA A 120 -3.98 9.25 -2.61
N VAL A 121 -4.22 8.00 -2.19
CA VAL A 121 -3.68 6.80 -2.86
C VAL A 121 -4.11 6.77 -4.33
N GLN A 122 -5.42 6.90 -4.60
CA GLN A 122 -5.95 6.88 -5.97
C GLN A 122 -5.36 7.99 -6.84
N LYS A 123 -5.09 9.16 -6.26
CA LYS A 123 -4.48 10.28 -6.97
C LYS A 123 -3.01 10.00 -7.29
N LEU A 124 -2.29 9.35 -6.37
CA LEU A 124 -0.91 8.92 -6.58
C LEU A 124 -0.83 7.80 -7.64
N ASP A 125 -1.72 6.82 -7.59
CA ASP A 125 -1.78 5.73 -8.58
C ASP A 125 -2.08 6.25 -9.99
N ALA A 126 -2.88 7.31 -10.10
CA ALA A 126 -3.16 7.97 -11.38
C ALA A 126 -2.00 8.83 -11.90
N ASP A 127 -0.94 9.02 -11.11
CA ASP A 127 0.26 9.80 -11.44
C ASP A 127 1.55 8.99 -11.14
N PRO A 128 1.84 7.93 -11.92
CA PRO A 128 2.98 7.05 -11.66
C PRO A 128 4.35 7.73 -11.81
N GLY A 129 4.39 8.95 -12.35
CA GLY A 129 5.60 9.77 -12.47
C GLY A 129 5.87 10.65 -11.24
N ASN A 130 5.04 10.56 -10.20
CA ASN A 130 5.17 11.38 -9.01
C ASN A 130 6.46 11.02 -8.24
N THR A 131 7.27 12.04 -7.93
CA THR A 131 8.54 11.90 -7.21
C THR A 131 8.54 12.63 -5.87
N SER A 132 7.37 13.02 -5.39
CA SER A 132 7.18 13.66 -4.08
C SER A 132 7.68 12.75 -2.96
N SER A 133 8.42 13.32 -2.01
CA SER A 133 8.85 12.62 -0.80
C SER A 133 7.67 12.11 0.04
N GLU A 134 6.51 12.74 -0.10
CA GLU A 134 5.28 12.42 0.62
C GLU A 134 4.51 11.25 0.00
N ALA A 135 4.88 10.79 -1.21
CA ALA A 135 4.25 9.64 -1.86
C ALA A 135 4.32 8.38 -0.97
N ALA A 136 5.43 8.17 -0.26
CA ALA A 136 5.62 7.03 0.65
C ALA A 136 4.57 6.97 1.78
N TYR A 137 4.07 8.12 2.23
CA TYR A 137 3.04 8.21 3.27
C TYR A 137 1.66 7.72 2.78
N PHE A 138 1.43 7.83 1.47
CA PHE A 138 0.23 7.40 0.77
C PHE A 138 0.45 6.18 -0.13
N GLU A 139 1.51 5.41 0.10
CA GLU A 139 1.60 4.05 -0.46
C GLU A 139 0.38 3.25 0.03
N SER A 140 -0.27 2.50 -0.88
CA SER A 140 -1.53 1.80 -0.61
C SER A 140 -1.51 1.00 0.69
N GLU A 141 -0.46 0.20 0.90
CA GLU A 141 -0.29 -0.62 2.11
C GLU A 141 -0.04 0.21 3.37
N THR A 142 0.71 1.31 3.25
CA THR A 142 0.98 2.22 4.38
C THR A 142 -0.30 2.92 4.83
N ALA A 143 -1.09 3.42 3.88
CA ALA A 143 -2.36 4.07 4.15
C ALA A 143 -3.42 3.09 4.69
N ALA A 144 -3.55 1.90 4.08
CA ALA A 144 -4.42 0.84 4.56
C ALA A 144 -4.04 0.39 5.98
N GLY A 145 -2.74 0.17 6.23
CA GLY A 145 -2.23 -0.22 7.54
C GLY A 145 -2.54 0.81 8.63
N ARG A 146 -2.43 2.11 8.32
CA ARG A 146 -2.81 3.19 9.25
C ARG A 146 -4.30 3.14 9.61
N TYR A 147 -5.17 3.00 8.61
CA TYR A 147 -6.61 2.87 8.86
C TYR A 147 -6.95 1.62 9.67
N LEU A 148 -6.45 0.45 9.28
CA LEU A 148 -6.71 -0.81 9.98
C LEU A 148 -6.21 -0.78 11.42
N ALA A 149 -5.02 -0.24 11.65
CA ALA A 149 -4.48 -0.10 13.00
C ALA A 149 -5.37 0.79 13.88
N ALA A 150 -5.96 1.86 13.33
CA ALA A 150 -6.89 2.71 14.06
C ALA A 150 -8.24 2.01 14.32
N VAL A 151 -8.80 1.29 13.34
CA VAL A 151 -10.05 0.53 13.47
C VAL A 151 -9.92 -0.56 14.54
N ILE A 152 -8.83 -1.34 14.50
CA ILE A 152 -8.57 -2.42 15.46
C ILE A 152 -8.33 -1.84 16.86
N SER A 153 -7.55 -0.76 16.98
CA SER A 153 -7.36 -0.05 18.25
C SER A 153 -8.67 0.48 18.85
N ALA A 154 -9.64 0.83 18.01
CA ALA A 154 -10.97 1.26 18.42
C ALA A 154 -11.90 0.09 18.84
N GLY A 155 -11.40 -1.14 18.88
CA GLY A 155 -12.11 -2.31 19.41
C GLY A 155 -12.88 -3.13 18.39
N GLU A 156 -12.73 -2.86 17.09
CA GLU A 156 -13.30 -3.69 16.03
C GLU A 156 -12.50 -4.98 15.84
N ASN A 157 -13.17 -6.04 15.40
CA ASN A 157 -12.51 -7.31 15.06
C ASN A 157 -11.67 -7.18 13.76
N PRO A 158 -10.49 -7.81 13.64
CA PRO A 158 -9.67 -7.73 12.43
C PRO A 158 -10.39 -8.10 11.12
N ASP A 159 -11.19 -9.17 11.10
CA ASP A 159 -11.92 -9.59 9.90
C ASP A 159 -12.99 -8.55 9.51
N ALA A 160 -13.62 -7.92 10.51
CA ALA A 160 -14.58 -6.83 10.29
C ALA A 160 -13.89 -5.53 9.87
N ALA A 161 -12.67 -5.27 10.37
CA ALA A 161 -11.85 -4.13 9.97
C ALA A 161 -11.47 -4.20 8.49
N ASP A 162 -11.07 -5.39 8.01
CA ASP A 162 -10.77 -5.63 6.59
C ASP A 162 -12.02 -5.42 5.71
N GLN A 163 -13.18 -5.92 6.14
CA GLN A 163 -14.45 -5.68 5.45
C GLN A 163 -14.80 -4.19 5.40
N ARG A 164 -14.61 -3.47 6.52
CA ARG A 164 -14.83 -2.03 6.59
C ARG A 164 -13.89 -1.26 5.66
N LEU A 165 -12.61 -1.64 5.60
CA LEU A 165 -11.64 -1.04 4.68
C LEU A 165 -12.04 -1.28 3.22
N ALA A 166 -12.42 -2.50 2.85
CA ALA A 166 -12.87 -2.81 1.50
C ALA A 166 -14.12 -1.99 1.11
N GLU A 167 -15.07 -1.83 2.03
CA GLU A 167 -16.25 -1.00 1.82
C GLU A 167 -15.89 0.49 1.67
N LEU A 168 -15.01 1.00 2.54
CA LEU A 168 -14.48 2.36 2.49
C LEU A 168 -13.79 2.65 1.14
N GLN A 169 -12.93 1.74 0.69
CA GLN A 169 -12.25 1.85 -0.60
C GLN A 169 -13.24 1.90 -1.77
N THR A 170 -14.21 1.00 -1.76
CA THR A 170 -15.28 0.93 -2.78
C THR A 170 -16.09 2.23 -2.83
N ARG A 171 -16.53 2.73 -1.67
CA ARG A 171 -17.33 3.97 -1.59
C ARG A 171 -16.52 5.21 -1.94
N SER A 172 -15.23 5.26 -1.58
CA SER A 172 -14.35 6.38 -1.92
C SER A 172 -14.04 6.43 -3.40
N ALA A 173 -13.80 5.28 -4.04
CA ALA A 173 -13.61 5.17 -5.50
C ALA A 173 -14.80 5.71 -6.30
N ALA A 174 -16.03 5.54 -5.80
CA ALA A 174 -17.23 6.09 -6.45
C ALA A 174 -17.28 7.63 -6.45
N LEU A 175 -16.50 8.29 -5.60
CA LEU A 175 -16.43 9.75 -5.46
C LEU A 175 -15.20 10.36 -6.14
N ALA A 176 -14.25 9.52 -6.57
CA ALA A 176 -13.08 9.98 -7.28
C ALA A 176 -13.45 10.54 -8.66
N PRO A 177 -12.72 11.56 -9.16
CA PRO A 177 -12.89 12.04 -10.54
C PRO A 177 -12.67 10.89 -11.51
N ARG A 178 -13.64 10.59 -12.39
CA ARG A 178 -13.47 9.57 -13.43
C ARG A 178 -12.29 9.95 -14.32
N VAL A 179 -11.28 9.11 -14.36
CA VAL A 179 -10.27 9.16 -15.43
C VAL A 179 -10.98 8.68 -16.71
N ILE A 180 -11.30 9.61 -17.61
CA ILE A 180 -11.71 9.25 -18.97
C ILE A 180 -10.42 8.82 -19.67
N VAL A 181 -10.14 7.52 -19.66
CA VAL A 181 -9.14 6.95 -20.56
C VAL A 181 -9.71 7.12 -21.98
N PRO A 182 -9.01 7.80 -22.91
CA PRO A 182 -9.42 7.79 -24.31
C PRO A 182 -9.48 6.32 -24.74
N GLN A 183 -10.66 5.87 -25.15
CA GLN A 183 -10.75 4.55 -25.77
C GLN A 183 -9.85 4.58 -26.99
N SER A 184 -8.77 3.81 -26.96
CA SER A 184 -7.96 3.54 -28.15
C SER A 184 -8.90 3.03 -29.23
N GLU A 185 -9.06 3.81 -30.29
CA GLU A 185 -9.81 3.42 -31.47
C GLU A 185 -9.32 2.04 -31.93
N PRO A 186 -10.21 1.14 -32.36
CA PRO A 186 -9.79 -0.13 -32.91
C PRO A 186 -8.91 0.16 -34.13
N ILE A 187 -7.65 -0.27 -34.07
CA ILE A 187 -6.79 -0.32 -35.26
C ILE A 187 -7.51 -1.26 -36.24
N GLN A 188 -8.14 -0.69 -37.26
CA GLN A 188 -8.63 -1.45 -38.40
C GLN A 188 -7.38 -2.07 -39.05
N ALA A 189 -7.29 -3.40 -38.94
CA ALA A 189 -6.32 -4.17 -39.71
C ALA A 189 -6.58 -3.90 -41.20
N PRO A 190 -5.55 -3.69 -42.04
CA PRO A 190 -5.76 -3.56 -43.46
C PRO A 190 -6.34 -4.87 -44.00
N GLU A 191 -7.55 -4.80 -44.54
CA GLU A 191 -8.17 -5.88 -45.29
C GLU A 191 -7.34 -6.08 -46.57
N THR A 192 -6.68 -7.22 -46.67
CA THR A 192 -6.03 -7.66 -47.92
C THR A 192 -7.13 -8.00 -48.91
N ASP A 193 -7.54 -7.03 -49.72
CA ASP A 193 -8.45 -7.26 -50.84
C ASP A 193 -7.74 -8.14 -51.87
N THR A 194 -8.13 -9.40 -51.87
CA THR A 194 -7.73 -10.39 -52.86
C THR A 194 -8.83 -10.39 -53.90
N ASN A 195 -8.68 -9.63 -54.97
CA ASN A 195 -9.42 -9.87 -56.20
C ASN A 195 -8.54 -9.65 -57.44
N GLN A 196 -8.19 -10.80 -57.98
CA GLN A 196 -7.69 -11.07 -59.31
C GLN A 196 -8.81 -10.83 -60.33
N GLU A 197 -8.56 -10.03 -61.36
CA GLU A 197 -9.25 -10.16 -62.65
C GLU A 197 -8.30 -9.80 -63.79
N ASP A 198 -8.30 -10.70 -64.77
CA ASP A 198 -7.45 -10.80 -65.94
C ASP A 198 -7.73 -9.68 -66.98
N GLU A 199 -6.77 -9.46 -67.88
CA GLU A 199 -6.96 -9.46 -69.36
C GLU A 199 -5.88 -8.62 -70.10
N ALA A 200 -5.10 -9.36 -70.89
CA ALA A 200 -4.56 -9.09 -72.22
C ALA A 200 -4.29 -7.64 -72.73
N GLY A 201 -3.05 -7.43 -73.22
CA GLY A 201 -2.87 -7.05 -74.64
C GLY A 201 -2.35 -5.64 -75.01
N TRP A 202 -1.03 -5.59 -75.31
CA TRP A 202 -0.39 -4.95 -76.49
C TRP A 202 -0.19 -3.41 -76.61
N LYS A 203 1.12 -3.01 -76.66
CA LYS A 203 1.86 -2.05 -77.55
C LYS A 203 2.81 -1.18 -76.69
N GLY A 204 4.11 -1.07 -76.87
CA GLY A 204 4.99 -1.18 -78.04
C GLY A 204 5.76 0.14 -78.20
N GLN A 205 7.09 0.06 -78.38
CA GLN A 205 8.07 1.15 -78.68
C GLN A 205 8.61 1.90 -77.44
N ALA A 206 9.92 2.15 -77.28
CA ALA A 206 11.03 2.24 -78.23
C ALA A 206 12.32 1.56 -77.73
#